data_AF-A0A7S4IBH1-F1
#
_entry.id   AF-A0A7S4IBH1-F1
#
_cell.length_a   1.000
_cell.length_b   1.000
_cell.length_c   1.000
_cell.angle_alpha   90.00
_cell.angle_beta   90.00
_cell.angle_gamma   90.00
#
_symmetry.space_group_name_H-M   'P 1'
#
loop_
_entity.id
_entity.type
_entity.pdbx_description
1 polymer ?
#
loop_
_entity_poly.entity_id
_entity_poly.type
_entity_poly.pdbx_seq_one_letter_code
_entity_poly.pdbx_strand_id
1 'polypeptide(L)'
;AYLYWFESLRGRGNIRPSTSAIEFTQIINNALRRGIEELVSLVSNVDFENSETTKLLASKFKQFDMALREQSRCKTEVIIKEFLSKGENVPDTLQASFDKQKQFLNILKTIQDKLTLHATLYTEIQKAKQENKESVAVLEWKIEKLNKSSPKEALLDQMKTALENFNVSLCEDLSVEERTISFELSAVIFSKRELYALNRRVALLPRNNVLETYIPWVISNLMDPTQIRTFLLYYRFVMPFRFQSDIIGWLKIGLTEELWIDVRRQLEKVSQAESSMQNPGTAVVKGEVAPPPVPLRKKTTAAAVEQPEDLTKARKSLSDDTFLSKNPLVIFELMAKVLKTKIRSIMNICVSSTSLVGNLSTLEDALNTVFSFLTVKHQQEQNVIYPLLTQKSNAMWPLVNSYLADKQETETQMQNAITKLIQVRTTKDVTPEATRDLIDDLFRALSMELHFLGKQKQIYNFLYSTTQFEEQAYIIREILDESPISYVDTMLPWVVRQMKSEKQVIFVMCMKGVLIEDLFWKVLGPIRKVLPVSLCKTLLTVNARKSL
;
A
#
# COMPACT_ATOMS: atom_id res chain seq x y z
N ALA A 1 -14.11 8.09 -7.48
CA ALA A 1 -14.70 6.76 -7.27
C ALA A 1 -14.83 6.38 -5.80
N TYR A 2 -13.74 6.06 -5.08
CA TYR A 2 -13.80 5.52 -3.72
C TYR A 2 -14.52 6.40 -2.69
N LEU A 3 -14.35 7.73 -2.76
CA LEU A 3 -15.06 8.67 -1.89
C LEU A 3 -16.59 8.64 -2.14
N TYR A 4 -17.02 8.57 -3.41
CA TYR A 4 -18.43 8.50 -3.80
C TYR A 4 -19.05 7.11 -3.57
N TRP A 5 -18.27 6.03 -3.70
CA TRP A 5 -18.66 4.68 -3.27
C TRP A 5 -18.94 4.64 -1.77
N PHE A 6 -18.10 5.30 -0.96
CA PHE A 6 -18.36 5.54 0.47
C PHE A 6 -19.61 6.39 0.70
N GLU A 7 -19.85 7.44 -0.11
CA GLU A 7 -21.11 8.21 -0.06
C GLU A 7 -22.34 7.39 -0.46
N SER A 8 -22.20 6.33 -1.27
CA SER A 8 -23.31 5.41 -1.59
C SER A 8 -23.59 4.41 -0.45
N LEU A 9 -22.55 3.98 0.27
CA LEU A 9 -22.67 3.22 1.52
C LEU A 9 -23.26 4.11 2.65
N ARG A 10 -23.05 5.44 2.62
CA ARG A 10 -23.65 6.41 3.56
C ARG A 10 -25.18 6.45 3.54
N GLY A 11 -25.82 6.04 2.45
CA GLY A 11 -27.28 5.96 2.37
C GLY A 11 -27.91 5.05 3.43
N ARG A 12 -27.11 4.26 4.15
CA ARG A 12 -27.52 3.38 5.26
C ARG A 12 -27.00 3.78 6.65
N GLY A 13 -26.44 4.99 6.80
CA GLY A 13 -25.99 5.58 8.08
C GLY A 13 -24.74 4.93 8.67
N ASN A 14 -23.71 5.73 9.00
CA ASN A 14 -22.90 5.62 10.25
C ASN A 14 -21.48 6.19 10.22
N ILE A 15 -20.88 6.65 9.11
CA ILE A 15 -19.52 7.21 9.17
C ILE A 15 -19.38 8.46 8.27
N ARG A 16 -18.99 9.61 8.87
CA ARG A 16 -18.69 10.87 8.17
C ARG A 16 -17.18 10.97 7.89
N PRO A 17 -16.68 11.47 6.74
CA PRO A 17 -15.25 11.41 6.40
C PRO A 17 -14.32 12.20 7.31
N SER A 18 -14.71 13.42 7.73
CA SER A 18 -13.94 14.19 8.72
C SER A 18 -13.93 13.46 10.05
N THR A 19 -15.08 12.92 10.44
CA THR A 19 -15.24 12.12 11.65
C THR A 19 -14.43 10.81 11.57
N SER A 20 -14.23 10.19 10.40
CA SER A 20 -13.49 8.92 10.29
C SER A 20 -12.00 9.03 10.59
N ALA A 21 -11.36 10.16 10.26
CA ALA A 21 -9.95 10.39 10.55
C ALA A 21 -9.75 10.66 12.04
N ILE A 22 -10.63 11.47 12.59
CA ILE A 22 -10.67 11.83 14.01
C ILE A 22 -11.00 10.60 14.84
N GLU A 23 -12.04 9.86 14.48
CA GLU A 23 -12.45 8.59 15.08
C GLU A 23 -11.33 7.56 14.97
N PHE A 24 -10.65 7.46 13.84
CA PHE A 24 -9.54 6.52 13.69
C PHE A 24 -8.35 6.89 14.58
N THR A 25 -7.99 8.17 14.64
CA THR A 25 -6.99 8.68 15.56
C THR A 25 -7.41 8.43 17.01
N GLN A 26 -8.67 8.70 17.37
CA GLN A 26 -9.27 8.41 18.68
C GLN A 26 -9.21 6.93 19.04
N ILE A 27 -9.47 6.05 18.08
CA ILE A 27 -9.38 4.61 18.28
C ILE A 27 -7.94 4.20 18.57
N ILE A 28 -6.97 4.68 17.79
CA ILE A 28 -5.54 4.41 18.04
C ILE A 28 -5.11 4.96 19.40
N ASN A 29 -5.54 6.18 19.72
CA ASN A 29 -5.30 6.86 20.98
C ASN A 29 -5.84 6.09 22.19
N ASN A 30 -7.06 5.57 22.08
CA ASN A 30 -7.67 4.73 23.10
C ASN A 30 -6.92 3.40 23.26
N ALA A 31 -6.48 2.79 22.16
CA ALA A 31 -5.65 1.58 22.22
C ALA A 31 -4.29 1.85 22.88
N LEU A 32 -3.66 3.00 22.60
CA LEU A 32 -2.42 3.43 23.26
C LEU A 32 -2.60 3.64 24.76
N ARG A 33 -3.67 4.35 25.16
CA ARG A 33 -4.02 4.56 26.57
C ARG A 33 -4.19 3.22 27.29
N ARG A 34 -4.96 2.31 26.71
CA ARG A 34 -5.20 1.00 27.30
C ARG A 34 -3.95 0.14 27.36
N GLY A 35 -3.11 0.19 26.33
CA GLY A 35 -1.82 -0.48 26.31
C GLY A 35 -0.92 -0.04 27.47
N ILE A 36 -0.94 1.25 27.82
CA ILE A 36 -0.23 1.77 28.99
C ILE A 36 -0.85 1.24 30.27
N GLU A 37 -2.17 1.28 30.41
CA GLU A 37 -2.87 0.74 31.59
C GLU A 37 -2.58 -0.75 31.81
N GLU A 38 -2.56 -1.55 30.73
CA GLU A 38 -2.17 -2.96 30.76
C GLU A 38 -0.72 -3.10 31.23
N LEU A 39 0.21 -2.30 30.69
CA LEU A 39 1.61 -2.32 31.11
C LEU A 39 1.77 -1.92 32.58
N VAL A 40 1.07 -0.87 33.06
CA VAL A 40 1.10 -0.46 34.47
C VAL A 40 0.60 -1.58 35.37
N SER A 41 -0.50 -2.23 34.98
CA SER A 41 -1.07 -3.37 35.71
C SER A 41 -0.11 -4.56 35.74
N LEU A 42 0.51 -4.91 34.60
CA LEU A 42 1.49 -5.99 34.51
C LEU A 42 2.70 -5.68 35.39
N VAL A 43 3.29 -4.49 35.26
CA VAL A 43 4.43 -4.03 36.06
C VAL A 43 4.12 -4.13 37.56
N SER A 44 2.90 -3.76 37.97
CA SER A 44 2.49 -3.80 39.38
C SER A 44 2.34 -5.22 39.95
N ASN A 45 2.18 -6.23 39.09
CA ASN A 45 1.89 -7.62 39.49
C ASN A 45 2.99 -8.61 39.07
N VAL A 46 4.04 -8.17 38.38
CA VAL A 46 5.08 -9.07 37.84
C VAL A 46 6.03 -9.51 38.93
N ASP A 47 6.12 -10.83 39.10
CA ASP A 47 7.26 -11.46 39.74
C ASP A 47 8.41 -11.61 38.73
N PHE A 48 9.47 -10.81 38.88
CA PHE A 48 10.65 -10.89 38.01
C PHE A 48 11.51 -12.15 38.23
N GLU A 49 11.28 -12.91 39.30
CA GLU A 49 12.00 -14.18 39.47
C GLU A 49 11.44 -15.27 38.54
N ASN A 50 10.20 -15.08 38.10
CA ASN A 50 9.60 -15.90 37.08
C ASN A 50 10.05 -15.42 35.68
N SER A 51 10.78 -16.30 34.98
CA SER A 51 11.30 -16.04 33.64
C SER A 51 10.18 -15.80 32.62
N GLU A 52 9.03 -16.48 32.76
CA GLU A 52 7.93 -16.39 31.81
C GLU A 52 7.15 -15.09 31.93
N THR A 53 6.89 -14.62 33.15
CA THR A 53 6.27 -13.30 33.41
C THR A 53 7.17 -12.17 32.91
N THR A 54 8.49 -12.27 33.11
CA THR A 54 9.46 -11.28 32.64
C THR A 54 9.55 -11.25 31.11
N LYS A 55 9.54 -12.42 30.45
CA LYS A 55 9.48 -12.51 28.97
C LYS A 55 8.19 -11.93 28.41
N LEU A 56 7.05 -12.23 29.05
CA LEU A 56 5.75 -11.68 28.65
C LEU A 56 5.77 -10.15 28.76
N LEU A 57 6.26 -9.61 29.88
CA LEU A 57 6.40 -8.17 30.09
C LEU A 57 7.30 -7.53 29.03
N ALA A 58 8.48 -8.09 28.78
CA ALA A 58 9.39 -7.60 27.74
C ALA A 58 8.76 -7.63 26.34
N SER A 59 8.00 -8.67 26.02
CA SER A 59 7.26 -8.78 24.76
C SER A 59 6.18 -7.70 24.64
N LYS A 60 5.41 -7.45 25.70
CA LYS A 60 4.37 -6.42 25.72
C LYS A 60 4.95 -5.01 25.59
N PHE A 61 6.07 -4.74 26.27
CA PHE A 61 6.82 -3.49 26.10
C PHE A 61 7.30 -3.29 24.67
N LYS A 62 7.83 -4.34 24.04
CA LYS A 62 8.27 -4.29 22.64
C LYS A 62 7.12 -3.98 21.68
N GLN A 63 5.96 -4.60 21.87
CA GLN A 63 4.77 -4.35 21.04
C GLN A 63 4.29 -2.90 21.20
N PHE A 64 4.27 -2.40 22.44
CA PHE A 64 3.88 -1.03 22.73
C PHE A 64 4.89 0.00 22.17
N ASP A 65 6.20 -0.23 22.32
CA ASP A 65 7.25 0.61 21.71
C ASP A 65 7.09 0.66 20.19
N MET A 66 6.85 -0.48 19.53
CA MET A 66 6.57 -0.51 18.09
C MET A 66 5.34 0.34 17.73
N ALA A 67 4.22 0.16 18.45
CA ALA A 67 3.00 0.91 18.19
C ALA A 67 3.20 2.43 18.37
N LEU A 68 3.92 2.83 19.41
CA LEU A 68 4.21 4.22 19.70
C LEU A 68 5.19 4.83 18.68
N ARG A 69 6.21 4.09 18.24
CA ARG A 69 7.13 4.53 17.18
C ARG A 69 6.41 4.75 15.86
N GLU A 70 5.52 3.85 15.47
CA GLU A 70 4.76 4.03 14.24
C GLU A 70 3.81 5.22 14.33
N GLN A 71 3.13 5.42 15.46
CA GLN A 71 2.31 6.60 15.67
C GLN A 71 3.16 7.89 15.57
N SER A 72 4.31 7.92 16.26
CA SER A 72 5.23 9.05 16.25
C SER A 72 5.77 9.32 14.83
N ARG A 73 6.14 8.27 14.10
CA ARG A 73 6.63 8.33 12.72
C ARG A 73 5.56 8.86 11.76
N CYS A 74 4.30 8.46 11.93
CA CYS A 74 3.18 9.02 11.18
C CYS A 74 3.11 10.54 11.37
N LYS A 75 3.27 11.03 12.60
CA LYS A 75 3.27 12.48 12.88
C LYS A 75 4.44 13.18 12.17
N THR A 76 5.66 12.65 12.27
CA THR A 76 6.85 13.30 11.71
C THR A 76 6.91 13.25 10.19
N GLU A 77 6.67 12.07 9.61
CA GLU A 77 6.90 11.85 8.17
C GLU A 77 5.73 12.27 7.31
N VAL A 78 4.53 12.32 7.88
CA VAL A 78 3.30 12.56 7.11
C VAL A 78 2.69 13.89 7.50
N ILE A 79 2.36 14.09 8.78
CA ILE A 79 1.64 15.31 9.21
C ILE A 79 2.56 16.53 9.15
N ILE A 80 3.68 16.52 9.89
CA ILE A 80 4.60 17.67 9.97
C ILE A 80 5.15 18.03 8.59
N LYS A 81 5.55 17.04 7.77
CA LYS A 81 6.03 17.30 6.41
C LYS A 81 4.97 17.97 5.54
N GLU A 82 3.70 17.61 5.69
CA GLU A 82 2.64 18.21 4.90
C GLU A 82 2.42 19.68 5.29
N PHE A 83 2.49 20.05 6.58
CA PHE A 83 2.51 21.45 7.03
C PHE A 83 3.65 22.24 6.40
N LEU A 84 4.87 21.73 6.54
CA LEU A 84 6.06 22.37 6.00
C LEU A 84 6.00 22.52 4.48
N SER A 85 5.44 21.53 3.78
CA SER A 85 5.28 21.56 2.31
C SER A 85 4.31 22.64 1.83
N LYS A 86 3.38 23.07 2.69
CA LYS A 86 2.42 24.14 2.42
C LYS A 86 2.91 25.52 2.85
N GLY A 87 4.11 25.60 3.43
CA GLY A 87 4.63 26.85 3.99
C GLY A 87 3.95 27.29 5.29
N GLU A 88 3.21 26.38 5.93
CA GLU A 88 2.52 26.63 7.19
C GLU A 88 3.44 26.29 8.37
N ASN A 89 3.32 27.07 9.46
CA ASN A 89 4.01 26.74 10.70
C ASN A 89 3.37 25.52 11.35
N VAL A 90 4.20 24.60 11.85
CA VAL A 90 3.73 23.49 12.67
C VAL A 90 3.19 24.05 13.98
N PRO A 91 1.96 23.72 14.41
CA PRO A 91 1.46 24.19 15.69
C PRO A 91 2.39 23.82 16.84
N ASP A 92 2.73 24.80 17.70
CA ASP A 92 3.66 24.59 18.83
C ASP A 92 3.20 23.44 19.74
N THR A 93 1.88 23.25 19.88
CA THR A 93 1.27 22.15 20.63
C THR A 93 1.57 20.78 20.00
N LEU A 94 1.53 20.68 18.67
CA LEU A 94 1.84 19.45 17.94
C LEU A 94 3.34 19.13 18.02
N GLN A 95 4.19 20.16 17.90
CA GLN A 95 5.64 20.01 18.04
C GLN A 95 6.02 19.59 19.47
N ALA A 96 5.45 20.22 20.49
CA ALA A 96 5.68 19.86 21.89
C ALA A 96 5.20 18.43 22.21
N SER A 97 4.03 18.03 21.70
CA SER A 97 3.54 16.65 21.82
C SER A 97 4.52 15.65 21.21
N PHE A 98 5.06 15.96 20.03
CA PHE A 98 6.04 15.11 19.36
C PHE A 98 7.34 14.99 20.17
N ASP A 99 7.89 16.10 20.67
CA ASP A 99 9.13 16.09 21.44
C ASP A 99 8.99 15.31 22.75
N LYS A 100 7.84 15.42 23.43
CA LYS A 100 7.50 14.60 24.61
C LYS A 100 7.41 13.11 24.27
N GLN A 101 6.72 12.74 23.19
CA GLN A 101 6.64 11.35 22.73
C GLN A 101 8.03 10.77 22.44
N LYS A 102 8.92 11.56 21.82
CA LYS A 102 10.31 11.16 21.54
C LYS A 102 11.12 10.95 22.82
N GLN A 103 10.97 11.85 23.80
CA GLN A 103 11.60 11.69 25.11
C GLN A 103 11.13 10.39 25.79
N PHE A 104 9.82 10.12 25.74
CA PHE A 104 9.26 8.91 26.34
C PHE A 104 9.72 7.63 25.62
N LEU A 105 9.80 7.63 24.29
CA LEU A 105 10.35 6.50 23.51
C LEU A 105 11.80 6.17 23.91
N ASN A 106 12.61 7.16 24.30
CA ASN A 106 13.96 6.92 24.81
C ASN A 106 13.95 6.29 26.21
N ILE A 107 13.02 6.72 27.08
CA ILE A 107 12.83 6.14 28.42
C ILE A 107 12.36 4.68 28.29
N LEU A 108 11.34 4.43 27.47
CA LEU A 108 10.84 3.08 27.20
C LEU A 108 11.92 2.15 26.65
N LYS A 109 12.71 2.62 25.70
CA LYS A 109 13.81 1.83 25.14
C LYS A 109 14.81 1.43 26.23
N THR A 110 15.19 2.39 27.09
CA THR A 110 16.11 2.13 28.20
C THR A 110 15.55 1.07 29.17
N ILE A 111 14.24 1.17 29.47
CA ILE A 111 13.53 0.19 30.31
C ILE A 111 13.50 -1.18 29.63
N GLN A 112 13.14 -1.23 28.35
CA GLN A 112 13.02 -2.46 27.56
C GLN A 112 14.37 -3.19 27.46
N ASP A 113 15.46 -2.45 27.23
CA ASP A 113 16.81 -3.00 27.16
C ASP A 113 17.20 -3.67 28.50
N LYS A 114 16.88 -3.02 29.64
CA LYS A 114 17.09 -3.59 30.97
C LYS A 114 16.24 -4.83 31.21
N LEU A 115 14.94 -4.79 30.89
CA LEU A 115 14.04 -5.95 31.03
C LEU A 115 14.51 -7.15 30.20
N THR A 116 14.92 -6.90 28.96
CA THR A 116 15.41 -7.94 28.05
C THR A 116 16.69 -8.58 28.60
N LEU A 117 17.59 -7.77 29.16
CA LEU A 117 18.81 -8.25 29.80
C LEU A 117 18.49 -9.12 31.03
N HIS A 118 17.58 -8.68 31.91
CA HIS A 118 17.12 -9.48 33.05
C HIS A 118 16.51 -10.82 32.57
N ALA A 119 15.58 -10.79 31.62
CA ALA A 119 14.92 -12.00 31.10
C ALA A 119 15.91 -13.00 30.51
N THR A 120 16.92 -12.50 29.78
CA THR A 120 17.96 -13.33 29.16
C THR A 120 18.83 -14.01 30.22
N LEU A 121 19.34 -13.24 31.19
CA LEU A 121 20.19 -13.78 32.26
C LEU A 121 19.45 -14.81 33.11
N TYR A 122 18.19 -14.57 33.48
CA TYR A 122 17.40 -15.57 34.22
C TYR A 122 17.19 -16.86 33.41
N THR A 123 16.91 -16.74 32.10
CA THR A 123 16.76 -17.91 31.22
C THR A 123 18.07 -18.71 31.14
N GLU A 124 19.21 -18.03 31.00
CA GLU A 124 20.53 -18.66 30.95
C GLU A 124 20.89 -19.36 32.26
N ILE A 125 20.58 -18.74 33.41
CA ILE A 125 20.81 -19.36 34.72
C ILE A 125 19.98 -20.63 34.89
N GLN A 126 18.69 -20.58 34.55
CA GLN A 126 17.82 -21.76 34.66
C GLN A 126 18.33 -22.90 33.77
N LYS A 127 18.74 -22.59 32.54
CA LYS A 127 19.35 -23.56 31.63
C LYS A 127 20.67 -24.11 32.17
N ALA A 128 21.56 -23.25 32.67
CA ALA A 128 22.85 -23.66 33.22
C ALA A 128 22.70 -24.51 34.49
N LYS A 129 21.68 -24.23 35.32
CA LYS A 129 21.32 -25.06 36.48
C LYS A 129 20.82 -26.44 36.07
N GLN A 130 19.96 -26.53 35.06
CA GLN A 130 19.51 -27.80 34.50
C GLN A 130 20.64 -28.62 33.89
N GLU A 131 21.60 -27.95 33.26
CA GLU A 131 22.77 -28.58 32.63
C GLU A 131 23.95 -28.79 33.60
N ASN A 132 23.78 -28.43 34.88
CA ASN A 132 24.79 -28.55 35.95
C ASN A 132 26.16 -27.91 35.58
N LYS A 133 26.12 -26.75 34.93
CA LYS A 133 27.32 -26.05 34.42
C LYS A 133 27.98 -25.17 35.47
N GLU A 134 29.30 -25.13 35.49
CA GLU A 134 30.09 -24.20 36.33
C GLU A 134 29.83 -22.72 36.03
N SER A 135 29.24 -22.41 34.87
CA SER A 135 28.88 -21.05 34.46
C SER A 135 27.78 -20.41 35.31
N VAL A 136 27.07 -21.17 36.16
CA VAL A 136 25.99 -20.65 37.02
C VAL A 136 26.51 -19.52 37.94
N ALA A 137 27.66 -19.69 38.58
CA ALA A 137 28.22 -18.69 39.49
C ALA A 137 28.53 -17.35 38.78
N VAL A 138 29.03 -17.42 37.54
CA VAL A 138 29.32 -16.23 36.72
C VAL A 138 28.04 -15.50 36.32
N LEU A 139 26.99 -16.25 35.98
CA LEU A 139 25.69 -15.68 35.61
C LEU A 139 24.97 -15.08 36.82
N GLU A 140 25.02 -15.74 37.97
CA GLU A 140 24.48 -15.22 39.24
C GLU A 140 25.20 -13.93 39.67
N TRP A 141 26.53 -13.86 39.54
CA TRP A 141 27.29 -12.63 39.76
C TRP A 141 26.87 -11.49 38.82
N LYS A 142 26.60 -11.79 37.54
CA LYS A 142 26.12 -10.78 36.58
C LYS A 142 24.75 -10.24 36.97
N ILE A 143 23.83 -11.10 37.43
CA ILE A 143 22.53 -10.64 37.95
C ILE A 143 22.70 -9.81 39.21
N GLU A 144 23.57 -10.22 40.14
CA GLU A 144 23.82 -9.45 41.36
C GLU A 144 24.37 -8.05 41.04
N LYS A 145 25.31 -7.96 40.10
CA LYS A 145 25.85 -6.68 39.63
C LYS A 145 24.77 -5.81 38.96
N LEU A 146 23.90 -6.43 38.17
CA LEU A 146 22.78 -5.74 37.53
C LEU A 146 21.81 -5.19 38.57
N ASN A 147 21.42 -6.00 39.56
CA ASN A 147 20.56 -5.61 40.67
C ASN A 147 21.17 -4.50 41.53
N LYS A 148 22.51 -4.46 41.70
CA LYS A 148 23.18 -3.33 42.39
C LYS A 148 23.11 -2.03 41.58
N SER A 149 23.25 -2.12 40.26
CA SER A 149 23.24 -0.95 39.36
C SER A 149 21.84 -0.43 39.00
N SER A 150 20.83 -1.30 39.10
CA SER A 150 19.43 -1.00 38.82
C SER A 150 18.59 -1.96 39.66
N PRO A 151 18.36 -1.62 40.95
CA PRO A 151 17.53 -2.43 41.82
C PRO A 151 16.17 -2.70 41.17
N LYS A 152 15.66 -3.92 41.33
CA LYS A 152 14.38 -4.34 40.77
C LYS A 152 13.25 -3.40 41.20
N GLU A 153 13.20 -3.02 42.48
CA GLU A 153 12.20 -2.05 42.96
C GLU A 153 12.38 -0.68 42.33
N ALA A 154 13.62 -0.20 42.17
CA ALA A 154 13.90 1.07 41.52
C ALA A 154 13.54 1.06 40.02
N LEU A 155 13.74 -0.07 39.33
CA LEU A 155 13.32 -0.24 37.93
C LEU A 155 11.80 -0.25 37.83
N LEU A 156 11.11 -0.97 38.72
CA LEU A 156 9.65 -0.99 38.83
C LEU A 156 9.07 0.40 39.08
N ASP A 157 9.63 1.14 40.02
CA ASP A 157 9.20 2.50 40.34
C ASP A 157 9.49 3.48 39.18
N GLN A 158 10.64 3.35 38.53
CA GLN A 158 10.95 4.12 37.32
C GLN A 158 9.96 3.82 36.19
N MET A 159 9.62 2.55 35.99
CA MET A 159 8.66 2.11 34.98
C MET A 159 7.26 2.63 35.29
N LYS A 160 6.80 2.45 36.52
CA LYS A 160 5.49 2.92 36.97
C LYS A 160 5.38 4.44 36.85
N THR A 161 6.36 5.17 37.37
CA THR A 161 6.41 6.63 37.28
C THR A 161 6.46 7.10 35.83
N ALA A 162 7.26 6.46 34.96
CA ALA A 162 7.33 6.81 33.55
C ALA A 162 6.00 6.54 32.83
N LEU A 163 5.36 5.40 33.10
CA LEU A 163 4.07 5.04 32.50
C LEU A 163 2.92 5.92 33.02
N GLU A 164 2.89 6.25 34.31
CA GLU A 164 1.88 7.13 34.90
C GLU A 164 2.02 8.57 34.36
N ASN A 165 3.25 9.10 34.35
CA ASN A 165 3.53 10.42 33.78
C ASN A 165 3.20 10.46 32.28
N PHE A 166 3.51 9.38 31.55
CA PHE A 166 3.14 9.29 30.16
C PHE A 166 1.64 9.11 29.95
N ASN A 167 0.93 8.39 30.82
CA ASN A 167 -0.52 8.26 30.70
C ASN A 167 -1.19 9.63 30.86
N VAL A 168 -0.78 10.41 31.87
CA VAL A 168 -1.27 11.78 32.08
C VAL A 168 -0.93 12.67 30.88
N SER A 169 0.34 12.72 30.48
CA SER A 169 0.77 13.55 29.34
C SER A 169 0.12 13.12 28.04
N LEU A 170 0.03 11.82 27.76
CA LEU A 170 -0.60 11.29 26.56
C LEU A 170 -2.09 11.59 26.56
N CYS A 171 -2.80 11.47 27.69
CA CYS A 171 -4.22 11.84 27.75
C CYS A 171 -4.44 13.32 27.44
N GLU A 172 -3.60 14.20 27.98
CA GLU A 172 -3.66 15.64 27.72
C GLU A 172 -3.28 15.96 26.27
N ASP A 173 -2.15 15.45 25.80
CA ASP A 173 -1.58 15.70 24.47
C ASP A 173 -2.48 15.13 23.37
N LEU A 174 -3.04 13.92 23.54
CA LEU A 174 -3.98 13.32 22.58
C LEU A 174 -5.30 14.08 22.53
N SER A 175 -5.78 14.62 23.66
CA SER A 175 -7.00 15.44 23.70
C SER A 175 -6.80 16.81 23.06
N VAL A 176 -5.58 17.37 23.15
CA VAL A 176 -5.20 18.61 22.44
C VAL A 176 -5.02 18.31 20.95
N GLU A 177 -4.30 17.26 20.60
CA GLU A 177 -4.08 16.81 19.22
C GLU A 177 -5.39 16.49 18.51
N GLU A 178 -6.30 15.78 19.16
CA GLU A 178 -7.63 15.53 18.64
C GLU A 178 -8.35 16.83 18.33
N ARG A 179 -8.33 17.83 19.22
CA ARG A 179 -8.96 19.14 18.96
C ARG A 179 -8.29 19.89 17.81
N THR A 180 -6.96 19.93 17.79
CA THR A 180 -6.18 20.64 16.77
C THR A 180 -6.36 19.99 15.39
N ILE A 181 -6.26 18.67 15.28
CA ILE A 181 -6.46 17.92 14.02
C ILE A 181 -7.94 17.88 13.60
N SER A 182 -8.87 17.76 14.55
CA SER A 182 -10.32 17.64 14.32
C SER A 182 -10.96 18.93 13.82
N PHE A 183 -10.77 20.03 14.57
CA PHE A 183 -11.64 21.20 14.46
C PHE A 183 -10.98 22.37 13.74
N GLU A 184 -9.68 22.59 13.93
CA GLU A 184 -9.01 23.80 13.42
C GLU A 184 -8.25 23.55 12.11
N LEU A 185 -7.58 22.40 11.97
CA LEU A 185 -6.71 22.12 10.82
C LEU A 185 -7.44 21.53 9.60
N SER A 186 -8.49 20.73 9.82
CA SER A 186 -9.14 19.92 8.79
C SER A 186 -10.02 20.71 7.81
N ALA A 187 -10.44 21.93 8.17
CA ALA A 187 -11.30 22.76 7.33
C ALA A 187 -10.58 23.96 6.71
N VAL A 188 -9.49 24.43 7.31
CA VAL A 188 -8.79 25.67 6.92
C VAL A 188 -7.57 25.40 6.04
N ILE A 189 -6.81 24.33 6.30
CA ILE A 189 -5.50 24.10 5.66
C ILE A 189 -5.54 22.94 4.65
N PHE A 190 -6.39 21.95 4.90
CA PHE A 190 -6.51 20.76 4.06
C PHE A 190 -7.92 20.65 3.48
N SER A 191 -7.99 20.47 2.17
CA SER A 191 -9.21 20.02 1.52
C SER A 191 -9.58 18.61 1.99
N LYS A 192 -10.86 18.24 1.86
CA LYS A 192 -11.34 16.87 2.14
C LYS A 192 -10.55 15.79 1.38
N ARG A 193 -10.03 16.11 0.19
CA ARG A 193 -9.22 15.21 -0.64
C ARG A 193 -7.80 15.05 -0.08
N GLU A 194 -7.20 16.12 0.41
CA GLU A 194 -5.87 16.08 1.04
C GLU A 194 -5.90 15.34 2.36
N LEU A 195 -6.93 15.55 3.19
CA LEU A 195 -7.12 14.75 4.41
C LEU A 195 -7.26 13.27 4.10
N TYR A 196 -8.02 12.93 3.05
CA TYR A 196 -8.14 11.54 2.61
C TYR A 196 -6.80 10.95 2.14
N ALA A 197 -6.01 11.73 1.38
CA ALA A 197 -4.69 11.30 0.93
C ALA A 197 -3.71 11.15 2.12
N LEU A 198 -3.75 12.06 3.08
CA LEU A 198 -2.95 12.04 4.30
C LEU A 198 -3.26 10.79 5.12
N ASN A 199 -4.55 10.53 5.37
CA ASN A 199 -5.04 9.33 6.04
C ASN A 199 -4.62 8.04 5.34
N ARG A 200 -4.64 8.04 4.00
CA ARG A 200 -4.18 6.91 3.22
C ARG A 200 -2.68 6.69 3.35
N ARG A 201 -1.89 7.75 3.36
CA ARG A 201 -0.45 7.67 3.63
C ARG A 201 -0.17 7.15 5.05
N VAL A 202 -0.91 7.63 6.05
CA VAL A 202 -0.79 7.17 7.45
C VAL A 202 -1.06 5.66 7.57
N ALA A 203 -2.15 5.14 6.99
CA ALA A 203 -2.44 3.71 7.12
C ALA A 203 -1.56 2.82 6.22
N LEU A 204 -0.90 3.38 5.20
CA LEU A 204 0.06 2.67 4.33
C LEU A 204 1.51 2.81 4.82
N LEU A 205 1.78 3.68 5.79
CA LEU A 205 3.12 3.96 6.30
C LEU A 205 3.79 2.74 6.96
N PRO A 206 3.07 1.92 7.76
CA PRO A 206 3.71 0.80 8.42
C PRO A 206 4.10 -0.28 7.40
N ARG A 207 5.33 -0.77 7.51
CA ARG A 207 5.82 -1.92 6.71
C ARG A 207 5.02 -3.17 7.08
N ASN A 208 4.90 -4.14 6.14
CA ASN A 208 4.07 -5.35 6.34
C ASN A 208 4.42 -6.13 7.63
N ASN A 209 5.70 -6.23 7.97
CA ASN A 209 6.17 -6.87 9.20
C ASN A 209 5.77 -6.12 10.49
N VAL A 210 5.51 -4.82 10.39
CA VAL A 210 5.02 -4.01 11.51
C VAL A 210 3.50 -4.15 11.63
N LEU A 211 2.78 -4.18 10.51
CA LEU A 211 1.32 -4.39 10.50
C LEU A 211 0.91 -5.70 11.17
N GLU A 212 1.69 -6.78 10.99
CA GLU A 212 1.49 -8.08 11.64
C GLU A 212 1.45 -7.99 13.17
N THR A 213 2.24 -7.09 13.76
CA THR A 213 2.28 -6.91 15.22
C THR A 213 1.33 -5.79 15.66
N TYR A 214 1.26 -4.70 14.89
CA TYR A 214 0.52 -3.50 15.23
C TYR A 214 -1.00 -3.69 15.17
N ILE A 215 -1.53 -4.30 14.11
CA ILE A 215 -2.99 -4.45 13.94
C ILE A 215 -3.58 -5.34 15.05
N PRO A 216 -3.06 -6.54 15.33
CA PRO A 216 -3.55 -7.35 16.45
C PRO A 216 -3.45 -6.63 17.78
N TRP A 217 -2.36 -5.91 18.00
CA TRP A 217 -2.13 -5.18 19.24
C TRP A 217 -3.15 -4.05 19.46
N VAL A 218 -3.45 -3.26 18.43
CA VAL A 218 -4.49 -2.22 18.53
C VAL A 218 -5.83 -2.88 18.86
N ILE A 219 -6.20 -3.93 18.13
CA ILE A 219 -7.49 -4.62 18.33
C ILE A 219 -7.60 -5.22 19.73
N SER A 220 -6.55 -5.87 20.23
CA SER A 220 -6.56 -6.45 21.58
C SER A 220 -6.70 -5.40 22.68
N ASN A 221 -6.40 -4.14 22.35
CA ASN A 221 -6.50 -3.00 23.25
C ASN A 221 -7.76 -2.15 23.03
N LEU A 222 -8.68 -2.59 22.17
CA LEU A 222 -10.02 -2.00 22.03
C LEU A 222 -11.04 -2.87 22.75
N MET A 223 -11.87 -2.27 23.60
CA MET A 223 -12.94 -2.98 24.33
C MET A 223 -14.31 -2.78 23.71
N ASP A 224 -14.50 -1.70 22.97
CA ASP A 224 -15.78 -1.40 22.34
C ASP A 224 -15.85 -2.11 20.98
N PRO A 225 -16.77 -3.07 20.80
CA PRO A 225 -17.03 -3.70 19.51
C PRO A 225 -17.25 -2.71 18.36
N THR A 226 -17.80 -1.53 18.66
CA THR A 226 -18.02 -0.45 17.68
C THR A 226 -16.69 0.16 17.23
N GLN A 227 -15.78 0.46 18.14
CA GLN A 227 -14.43 0.94 17.81
C GLN A 227 -13.65 -0.07 16.99
N ILE A 228 -13.72 -1.36 17.35
CA ILE A 228 -13.12 -2.44 16.58
C ILE A 228 -13.72 -2.45 15.17
N ARG A 229 -15.04 -2.48 15.03
CA ARG A 229 -15.69 -2.46 13.70
C ARG A 229 -15.26 -1.24 12.87
N THR A 230 -15.24 -0.06 13.47
CA THR A 230 -14.82 1.18 12.79
C THR A 230 -13.36 1.12 12.35
N PHE A 231 -12.45 0.64 13.21
CA PHE A 231 -11.05 0.42 12.89
C PHE A 231 -10.87 -0.51 11.68
N LEU A 232 -11.62 -1.61 11.65
CA LEU A 232 -11.54 -2.63 10.60
C LEU A 232 -12.11 -2.15 9.27
N LEU A 233 -13.26 -1.48 9.30
CA LEU A 233 -13.84 -0.86 8.12
C LEU A 233 -12.91 0.21 7.56
N TYR A 234 -12.26 0.98 8.43
CA TYR A 234 -11.27 1.97 8.05
C TYR A 234 -10.04 1.32 7.38
N TYR A 235 -9.44 0.30 8.01
CA TYR A 235 -8.28 -0.39 7.42
C TYR A 235 -8.61 -1.10 6.10
N ARG A 236 -9.79 -1.74 5.98
CA ARG A 236 -10.27 -2.30 4.71
C ARG A 236 -10.42 -1.23 3.65
N PHE A 237 -10.94 -0.07 4.03
CA PHE A 237 -11.18 1.04 3.12
C PHE A 237 -9.89 1.71 2.62
N VAL A 238 -8.91 1.88 3.50
CA VAL A 238 -7.63 2.50 3.15
C VAL A 238 -6.70 1.52 2.44
N MET A 239 -6.83 0.22 2.74
CA MET A 239 -6.06 -0.86 2.14
C MET A 239 -6.93 -1.92 1.44
N PRO A 240 -7.80 -1.54 0.49
CA PRO A 240 -8.76 -2.47 -0.13
C PRO A 240 -8.06 -3.60 -0.88
N PHE A 241 -6.81 -3.39 -1.30
CA PHE A 241 -6.02 -4.36 -2.04
C PHE A 241 -4.95 -5.10 -1.19
N ARG A 242 -4.76 -4.72 0.09
CA ARG A 242 -3.92 -5.49 1.05
C ARG A 242 -4.76 -6.23 2.10
N PHE A 243 -6.09 -6.04 2.13
CA PHE A 243 -7.02 -6.80 2.97
C PHE A 243 -7.17 -8.25 2.47
N GLN A 244 -6.06 -8.99 2.54
CA GLN A 244 -5.91 -10.39 2.15
C GLN A 244 -6.12 -11.33 3.35
N SER A 245 -5.94 -12.64 3.13
CA SER A 245 -5.98 -13.69 4.15
C SER A 245 -5.14 -13.36 5.39
N ASP A 246 -4.03 -12.65 5.21
CA ASP A 246 -3.06 -12.39 6.27
C ASP A 246 -3.59 -11.35 7.25
N ILE A 247 -4.20 -10.26 6.74
CA ILE A 247 -4.91 -9.30 7.60
C ILE A 247 -6.05 -10.01 8.31
N ILE A 248 -6.88 -10.79 7.60
CA ILE A 248 -7.96 -11.61 8.19
C ILE A 248 -7.42 -12.55 9.28
N GLY A 249 -6.24 -13.14 9.08
CA GLY A 249 -5.53 -13.97 10.06
C GLY A 249 -5.11 -13.17 11.29
N TRP A 250 -4.52 -12.00 11.10
CA TRP A 250 -4.15 -11.07 12.18
C TRP A 250 -5.37 -10.60 12.98
N LEU A 251 -6.49 -10.33 12.30
CA LEU A 251 -7.75 -9.97 12.93
C LEU A 251 -8.24 -11.07 13.86
N LYS A 252 -8.13 -12.33 13.44
CA LYS A 252 -8.57 -13.47 14.26
C LYS A 252 -7.76 -13.59 15.57
N ILE A 253 -6.49 -13.19 15.58
CA ILE A 253 -5.61 -13.29 16.76
C ILE A 253 -6.06 -12.36 17.90
N GLY A 254 -6.62 -11.19 17.56
CA GLY A 254 -7.02 -10.16 18.54
C GLY A 254 -8.49 -10.17 18.96
N LEU A 255 -9.33 -11.01 18.36
CA LEU A 255 -10.79 -10.97 18.53
C LEU A 255 -11.31 -12.19 19.28
N THR A 256 -12.35 -11.99 20.10
CA THR A 256 -13.14 -13.11 20.61
C THR A 256 -13.87 -13.80 19.46
N GLU A 257 -14.18 -15.08 19.59
CA GLU A 257 -14.86 -15.84 18.51
C GLU A 257 -16.20 -15.20 18.12
N GLU A 258 -16.95 -14.68 19.09
CA GLU A 258 -18.20 -13.96 18.85
C GLU A 258 -18.00 -12.68 18.02
N LEU A 259 -16.99 -11.87 18.38
CA LEU A 259 -16.68 -10.66 17.62
C LEU A 259 -16.15 -10.99 16.23
N TRP A 260 -15.37 -12.06 16.12
CA TRP A 260 -14.84 -12.54 14.85
C TRP A 260 -15.95 -12.97 13.90
N ILE A 261 -16.95 -13.73 14.39
CA ILE A 261 -18.11 -14.13 13.59
C ILE A 261 -18.86 -12.90 13.07
N ASP A 262 -19.08 -11.89 13.92
CA ASP A 262 -19.75 -10.66 13.51
C ASP A 262 -18.93 -9.86 12.48
N VAL A 263 -17.64 -9.62 12.76
CA VAL A 263 -16.70 -8.95 11.84
C VAL A 263 -16.67 -9.67 10.49
N ARG A 264 -16.52 -10.99 10.49
CA ARG A 264 -16.51 -11.82 9.29
C ARG A 264 -17.82 -11.69 8.53
N ARG A 265 -18.98 -11.74 9.20
CA ARG A 265 -20.29 -11.56 8.57
C ARG A 265 -20.43 -10.19 7.92
N GLN A 266 -19.89 -9.14 8.53
CA GLN A 266 -19.88 -7.79 7.94
C GLN A 266 -18.95 -7.71 6.73
N LEU A 267 -17.74 -8.28 6.82
CA LEU A 267 -16.81 -8.37 5.70
C LEU A 267 -17.40 -9.15 4.52
N GLU A 268 -18.10 -10.26 4.80
CA GLU A 268 -18.83 -11.05 3.81
C GLU A 268 -20.00 -10.27 3.20
N LYS A 269 -20.79 -9.54 4.01
CA LYS A 269 -21.85 -8.66 3.49
C LYS A 269 -21.30 -7.57 2.58
N VAL A 270 -20.18 -6.94 2.96
CA VAL A 270 -19.50 -5.93 2.15
C VAL A 270 -18.98 -6.56 0.85
N SER A 271 -18.35 -7.73 0.91
CA SER A 271 -17.86 -8.46 -0.26
C SER A 271 -18.98 -8.96 -1.18
N GLN A 272 -20.12 -9.38 -0.62
CA GLN A 272 -21.31 -9.73 -1.38
C GLN A 272 -21.96 -8.50 -2.01
N ALA A 273 -22.02 -7.36 -1.31
CA ALA A 273 -22.46 -6.10 -1.87
C ALA A 273 -21.55 -5.66 -3.02
N GLU A 274 -20.23 -5.75 -2.87
CA GLU A 274 -19.25 -5.51 -3.93
C GLU A 274 -19.46 -6.45 -5.12
N SER A 275 -19.65 -7.76 -4.88
CA SER A 275 -19.83 -8.78 -5.92
C SER A 275 -21.15 -8.63 -6.68
N SER A 276 -22.24 -8.31 -5.97
CA SER A 276 -23.56 -8.04 -6.57
C SER A 276 -23.60 -6.72 -7.33
N MET A 277 -22.78 -5.74 -6.94
CA MET A 277 -22.56 -4.53 -7.73
C MET A 277 -21.68 -4.80 -8.97
N GLN A 278 -20.79 -5.80 -8.93
CA GLN A 278 -19.99 -6.22 -10.07
C GLN A 278 -20.77 -7.07 -11.09
N ASN A 279 -21.80 -7.82 -10.66
CA ASN A 279 -22.62 -8.69 -11.52
C ASN A 279 -24.14 -8.45 -11.36
N PRO A 280 -24.70 -7.34 -11.89
CA PRO A 280 -26.14 -7.07 -11.79
C PRO A 280 -27.03 -7.96 -12.68
N GLY A 281 -26.44 -8.80 -13.54
CA GLY A 281 -27.15 -9.50 -14.63
C GLY A 281 -27.77 -10.87 -14.32
N THR A 282 -27.63 -11.43 -13.11
CA THR A 282 -28.13 -12.79 -12.80
C THR A 282 -29.51 -12.85 -12.15
N ALA A 283 -30.31 -11.78 -12.27
CA ALA A 283 -31.75 -11.90 -12.03
C ALA A 283 -32.36 -12.68 -13.21
N VAL A 284 -32.73 -13.94 -12.97
CA VAL A 284 -33.31 -14.88 -13.94
C VAL A 284 -34.54 -14.27 -14.62
N VAL A 285 -34.39 -13.80 -15.86
CA VAL A 285 -35.52 -13.50 -16.75
C VAL A 285 -35.66 -14.68 -17.70
N LYS A 286 -36.67 -15.52 -17.43
CA LYS A 286 -37.18 -16.51 -18.38
C LYS A 286 -37.90 -15.77 -19.51
N GLY A 287 -37.46 -15.96 -20.76
CA GLY A 287 -38.18 -15.49 -21.94
C GLY A 287 -37.26 -15.28 -23.13
N GLU A 288 -37.19 -16.28 -24.00
CA GLU A 288 -36.51 -16.24 -25.30
C GLU A 288 -37.18 -15.25 -26.26
N VAL A 289 -36.40 -14.41 -26.94
CA VAL A 289 -36.66 -14.01 -28.34
C VAL A 289 -35.30 -13.81 -29.04
N ALA A 290 -35.08 -14.53 -30.14
CA ALA A 290 -33.87 -14.43 -30.95
C ALA A 290 -33.84 -13.15 -31.81
N PRO A 291 -32.69 -12.47 -31.99
CA PRO A 291 -32.60 -11.32 -32.87
C PRO A 291 -32.37 -11.72 -34.34
N PRO A 292 -32.80 -10.89 -35.32
CA PRO A 292 -32.74 -11.20 -36.75
C PRO A 292 -31.34 -10.94 -37.36
N PRO A 293 -31.05 -11.46 -38.57
CA PRO A 293 -29.70 -11.48 -39.12
C PRO A 293 -29.29 -10.15 -39.75
N VAL A 294 -28.03 -9.76 -39.54
CA VAL A 294 -27.39 -8.55 -40.09
C VAL A 294 -26.81 -8.84 -41.49
N PRO A 295 -26.96 -7.93 -42.49
CA PRO A 295 -26.41 -8.15 -43.83
C PRO A 295 -24.89 -7.86 -43.92
N LEU A 296 -24.20 -8.65 -44.75
CA LEU A 296 -22.77 -8.54 -45.07
C LEU A 296 -22.41 -7.20 -45.74
N ARG A 297 -21.44 -6.49 -45.16
CA ARG A 297 -20.88 -5.23 -45.70
C ARG A 297 -19.68 -5.52 -46.62
N LYS A 298 -19.72 -5.01 -47.85
CA LYS A 298 -18.67 -5.10 -48.87
C LYS A 298 -17.41 -4.32 -48.43
N LYS A 299 -16.23 -4.92 -48.65
CA LYS A 299 -14.90 -4.32 -48.48
C LYS A 299 -14.61 -3.34 -49.62
N THR A 300 -14.16 -2.14 -49.28
CA THR A 300 -13.53 -1.20 -50.23
C THR A 300 -12.07 -1.02 -49.82
N THR A 301 -11.16 -1.36 -50.72
CA THR A 301 -9.71 -1.14 -50.63
C THR A 301 -9.39 0.32 -50.94
N ALA A 302 -8.60 0.96 -50.07
CA ALA A 302 -8.00 2.27 -50.34
C ALA A 302 -6.50 2.21 -50.07
N ALA A 303 -5.77 2.91 -50.95
CA ALA A 303 -4.36 2.76 -51.27
C ALA A 303 -3.39 3.24 -50.19
N ALA A 304 -2.21 2.62 -50.20
CA ALA A 304 -1.06 2.97 -49.38
C ALA A 304 -0.44 4.29 -49.82
N VAL A 305 -0.19 5.17 -48.85
CA VAL A 305 0.65 6.37 -49.01
C VAL A 305 2.00 6.06 -48.37
N GLU A 306 3.05 6.17 -49.18
CA GLU A 306 4.45 5.96 -48.82
C GLU A 306 4.93 6.98 -47.78
N GLN A 307 5.69 6.51 -46.78
CA GLN A 307 6.47 7.35 -45.88
C GLN A 307 7.95 7.02 -45.99
N PRO A 308 8.85 8.00 -45.71
CA PRO A 308 10.22 7.98 -46.20
C PRO A 308 11.10 6.93 -45.50
N GLU A 309 11.89 6.27 -46.32
CA GLU A 309 12.89 5.27 -45.97
C GLU A 309 14.07 5.88 -45.20
N ASP A 310 13.99 6.00 -43.87
CA ASP A 310 15.25 6.08 -43.08
C ASP A 310 15.19 5.67 -41.59
N LEU A 311 14.15 4.95 -41.17
CA LEU A 311 14.05 4.39 -39.81
C LEU A 311 14.21 2.85 -39.75
N THR A 312 14.44 2.23 -40.91
CA THR A 312 14.51 0.76 -41.05
C THR A 312 15.90 0.18 -40.74
N LYS A 313 16.97 0.99 -40.75
CA LYS A 313 18.32 0.53 -40.37
C LYS A 313 18.51 0.31 -38.86
N ALA A 314 17.75 0.98 -38.00
CA ALA A 314 17.77 0.74 -36.54
C ALA A 314 16.95 -0.50 -36.11
N ARG A 315 16.22 -1.14 -37.04
CA ARG A 315 15.29 -2.23 -36.73
C ARG A 315 15.91 -3.63 -36.84
N LYS A 316 17.17 -3.73 -37.28
CA LYS A 316 17.85 -5.01 -37.60
C LYS A 316 18.77 -5.58 -36.49
N SER A 317 18.91 -4.95 -35.32
CA SER A 317 19.76 -5.47 -34.22
C SER A 317 18.99 -5.91 -32.96
N LEU A 318 17.71 -6.30 -33.09
CA LEU A 318 16.90 -6.84 -31.98
C LEU A 318 17.02 -8.37 -31.83
N SER A 319 18.09 -8.96 -32.37
CA SER A 319 18.57 -10.31 -32.04
C SER A 319 19.74 -10.19 -31.08
N ASP A 320 19.48 -10.00 -29.80
CA ASP A 320 20.55 -9.92 -28.80
C ASP A 320 20.00 -10.27 -27.40
N ASP A 321 20.08 -11.55 -27.03
CA ASP A 321 20.03 -11.96 -25.61
C ASP A 321 21.03 -11.15 -24.77
N THR A 322 22.11 -10.67 -25.41
CA THR A 322 23.17 -9.79 -24.89
C THR A 322 22.72 -8.37 -24.53
N PHE A 323 21.72 -7.80 -25.21
CA PHE A 323 21.21 -6.46 -24.88
C PHE A 323 20.24 -6.51 -23.70
N LEU A 324 19.45 -7.58 -23.64
CA LEU A 324 18.41 -7.82 -22.63
C LEU A 324 19.02 -8.17 -21.27
N SER A 325 20.16 -8.86 -21.25
CA SER A 325 20.93 -9.12 -20.04
C SER A 325 21.68 -7.89 -19.51
N LYS A 326 21.76 -6.80 -20.29
CA LYS A 326 22.48 -5.57 -19.92
C LYS A 326 21.58 -4.41 -19.53
N ASN A 327 20.28 -4.47 -19.84
CA ASN A 327 19.36 -3.34 -19.66
C ASN A 327 18.05 -3.74 -18.97
N PRO A 328 18.06 -3.95 -17.64
CA PRO A 328 16.86 -4.32 -16.90
C PRO A 328 15.66 -3.39 -17.04
N LEU A 329 15.89 -2.09 -17.27
CA LEU A 329 14.81 -1.11 -17.42
C LEU A 329 13.89 -1.38 -18.62
N VAL A 330 14.25 -2.33 -19.50
CA VAL A 330 13.37 -2.82 -20.59
C VAL A 330 12.01 -3.29 -20.08
N ILE A 331 11.93 -3.73 -18.81
CA ILE A 331 10.66 -4.06 -18.15
C ILE A 331 9.68 -2.87 -18.22
N PHE A 332 10.11 -1.63 -17.96
CA PHE A 332 9.24 -0.45 -18.04
C PHE A 332 8.72 -0.19 -19.45
N GLU A 333 9.54 -0.43 -20.48
CA GLU A 333 9.07 -0.34 -21.86
C GLU A 333 8.02 -1.39 -22.21
N LEU A 334 8.20 -2.63 -21.74
CA LEU A 334 7.23 -3.70 -21.96
C LEU A 334 5.89 -3.34 -21.31
N MET A 335 5.93 -2.84 -20.07
CA MET A 335 4.74 -2.36 -19.36
C MET A 335 4.09 -1.17 -20.08
N ALA A 336 4.86 -0.19 -20.53
CA ALA A 336 4.35 0.95 -21.29
C ALA A 336 3.71 0.52 -22.63
N LYS A 337 4.25 -0.50 -23.31
CA LYS A 337 3.65 -1.06 -24.54
C LYS A 337 2.31 -1.73 -24.27
N VAL A 338 2.21 -2.51 -23.19
CA VAL A 338 0.94 -3.12 -22.75
C VAL A 338 -0.09 -2.03 -22.48
N LEU A 339 0.30 -1.01 -21.72
CA LEU A 339 -0.56 0.11 -21.34
C LEU A 339 -1.05 0.91 -22.56
N LYS A 340 -0.15 1.27 -23.50
CA LYS A 340 -0.54 1.92 -24.76
C LYS A 340 -1.56 1.11 -25.54
N THR A 341 -1.40 -0.21 -25.60
CA THR A 341 -2.32 -1.10 -26.30
C THR A 341 -3.69 -1.12 -25.63
N LYS A 342 -3.73 -1.17 -24.29
CA LYS A 342 -4.98 -1.16 -23.53
C LYS A 342 -5.70 0.17 -23.58
N ILE A 343 -4.98 1.28 -23.47
CA ILE A 343 -5.57 2.62 -23.61
C ILE A 343 -6.24 2.75 -24.98
N ARG A 344 -5.56 2.38 -26.07
CA ARG A 344 -6.16 2.39 -27.42
C ARG A 344 -7.38 1.48 -27.54
N SER A 345 -7.33 0.30 -26.92
CA SER A 345 -8.48 -0.61 -26.87
C SER A 345 -9.69 0.05 -26.19
N ILE A 346 -9.47 0.77 -25.09
CA ILE A 346 -10.53 1.50 -24.38
C ILE A 346 -11.09 2.63 -25.24
N MET A 347 -10.21 3.43 -25.87
CA MET A 347 -10.64 4.49 -26.79
C MET A 347 -11.47 3.92 -27.95
N ASN A 348 -11.11 2.74 -28.47
CA ASN A 348 -11.89 2.05 -29.50
C ASN A 348 -13.26 1.58 -28.97
N ILE A 349 -13.36 1.12 -27.72
CA ILE A 349 -14.65 0.77 -27.08
C ILE A 349 -15.56 2.01 -27.04
N CYS A 350 -15.01 3.16 -26.67
CA CYS A 350 -15.74 4.42 -26.64
C CYS A 350 -16.25 4.85 -28.02
N VAL A 351 -15.47 4.64 -29.09
CA VAL A 351 -15.85 5.05 -30.47
C VAL A 351 -16.81 4.07 -31.15
N SER A 352 -16.65 2.78 -30.89
CA SER A 352 -17.42 1.73 -31.57
C SER A 352 -18.83 1.52 -31.00
N SER A 353 -19.13 2.09 -29.83
CA SER A 353 -20.40 1.90 -29.14
C SER A 353 -21.40 3.01 -29.50
N THR A 354 -22.28 2.75 -30.48
CA THR A 354 -23.41 3.66 -30.81
C THR A 354 -24.44 3.78 -29.69
N SER A 355 -24.43 2.86 -28.72
CA SER A 355 -25.17 2.94 -27.46
C SER A 355 -24.29 2.45 -26.30
N LEU A 356 -23.68 3.38 -25.55
CA LEU A 356 -22.73 3.07 -24.46
C LEU A 356 -23.36 2.26 -23.31
N VAL A 357 -24.69 2.30 -23.17
CA VAL A 357 -25.47 1.69 -22.07
C VAL A 357 -25.25 0.17 -21.98
N GLY A 358 -25.10 -0.53 -23.10
CA GLY A 358 -24.87 -1.99 -23.11
C GLY A 358 -23.42 -2.41 -22.80
N ASN A 359 -22.46 -1.51 -22.99
CA ASN A 359 -21.02 -1.79 -22.84
C ASN A 359 -20.39 -1.12 -21.61
N LEU A 360 -21.20 -0.49 -20.75
CA LEU A 360 -20.72 0.31 -19.63
C LEU A 360 -19.93 -0.52 -18.61
N SER A 361 -20.37 -1.76 -18.33
CA SER A 361 -19.64 -2.68 -17.45
C SER A 361 -18.27 -3.06 -18.00
N THR A 362 -18.19 -3.37 -19.28
CA THR A 362 -16.92 -3.72 -19.95
C THR A 362 -15.97 -2.52 -19.99
N LEU A 363 -16.49 -1.32 -20.25
CA LEU A 363 -15.73 -0.09 -20.21
C LEU A 363 -15.20 0.18 -18.79
N GLU A 364 -16.06 0.02 -17.78
CA GLU A 364 -15.70 0.23 -16.39
C GLU A 364 -14.63 -0.76 -15.90
N ASP A 365 -14.75 -2.04 -16.19
CA ASP A 365 -13.74 -3.04 -15.82
C ASP A 365 -12.37 -2.73 -16.46
N ALA A 366 -12.39 -2.33 -17.73
CA ALA A 366 -11.20 -1.94 -18.45
C ALA A 366 -10.57 -0.67 -17.85
N LEU A 367 -11.37 0.33 -17.52
CA LEU A 367 -10.93 1.58 -16.89
C LEU A 367 -10.41 1.36 -15.47
N ASN A 368 -11.13 0.61 -14.65
CA ASN A 368 -10.72 0.28 -13.28
C ASN A 368 -9.35 -0.40 -13.29
N THR A 369 -9.14 -1.34 -14.22
CA THR A 369 -7.84 -2.01 -14.36
C THR A 369 -6.74 -1.04 -14.78
N VAL A 370 -6.96 -0.26 -15.85
CA VAL A 370 -5.95 0.66 -16.39
C VAL A 370 -5.65 1.80 -15.43
N PHE A 371 -6.65 2.43 -14.83
CA PHE A 371 -6.47 3.53 -13.89
C PHE A 371 -5.84 3.07 -12.58
N SER A 372 -6.14 1.86 -12.10
CA SER A 372 -5.44 1.28 -10.94
C SER A 372 -3.96 1.06 -11.26
N PHE A 373 -3.64 0.53 -12.44
CA PHE A 373 -2.26 0.36 -12.88
C PHE A 373 -1.52 1.70 -12.99
N LEU A 374 -2.15 2.70 -13.59
CA LEU A 374 -1.59 4.05 -13.76
C LEU A 374 -1.32 4.73 -12.43
N THR A 375 -2.26 4.63 -11.48
CA THR A 375 -2.09 5.18 -10.13
C THR A 375 -0.84 4.62 -9.46
N VAL A 376 -0.66 3.30 -9.49
CA VAL A 376 0.52 2.66 -8.87
C VAL A 376 1.80 3.04 -9.63
N LYS A 377 1.78 3.00 -10.96
CA LYS A 377 2.93 3.38 -11.80
C LYS A 377 3.36 4.82 -11.54
N HIS A 378 2.43 5.77 -11.55
CA HIS A 378 2.74 7.19 -11.32
C HIS A 378 3.27 7.45 -9.91
N GLN A 379 2.85 6.64 -8.92
CA GLN A 379 3.39 6.69 -7.57
C GLN A 379 4.83 6.14 -7.51
N GLN A 380 5.08 4.98 -8.11
CA GLN A 380 6.43 4.38 -8.22
C GLN A 380 7.41 5.35 -8.89
N GLU A 381 6.99 6.00 -9.98
CA GLU A 381 7.83 6.96 -10.69
C GLU A 381 8.15 8.20 -9.86
N GLN A 382 7.18 8.68 -9.08
CA GLN A 382 7.39 9.81 -8.19
C GLN A 382 8.31 9.49 -7.02
N ASN A 383 8.20 8.28 -6.46
CA ASN A 383 8.97 7.89 -5.29
C ASN A 383 10.39 7.44 -5.65
N VAL A 384 10.60 6.88 -6.84
CA VAL A 384 11.87 6.24 -7.22
C VAL A 384 12.53 6.93 -8.42
N ILE A 385 11.82 7.07 -9.54
CA ILE A 385 12.42 7.52 -10.80
C ILE A 385 12.78 9.01 -10.75
N TYR A 386 11.85 9.87 -10.34
CA TYR A 386 12.08 11.32 -10.36
C TYR A 386 13.15 11.77 -9.37
N PRO A 387 13.19 11.29 -8.11
CA PRO A 387 14.27 11.61 -7.19
C PRO A 387 15.63 11.23 -7.75
N LEU A 388 15.75 10.03 -8.35
CA LEU A 388 16.98 9.58 -8.97
C LEU A 388 17.42 10.48 -10.13
N LEU A 389 16.50 10.89 -11.00
CA LEU A 389 16.79 11.81 -12.11
C LEU A 389 17.29 13.16 -11.59
N THR A 390 16.63 13.70 -10.57
CA THR A 390 17.04 14.98 -9.96
C THR A 390 18.40 14.90 -9.26
N GLN A 391 18.73 13.74 -8.67
CA GLN A 391 20.04 13.52 -8.07
C GLN A 391 21.15 13.39 -9.13
N LYS A 392 20.88 12.74 -10.26
CA LYS A 392 21.89 12.54 -11.32
C LYS A 392 22.19 13.78 -12.14
N SER A 393 21.21 14.67 -12.36
CA SER A 393 21.45 15.89 -13.12
C SER A 393 20.44 16.99 -12.82
N ASN A 394 20.94 18.14 -12.37
CA ASN A 394 20.13 19.36 -12.20
C ASN A 394 19.49 19.83 -13.51
N ALA A 395 20.07 19.49 -14.67
CA ALA A 395 19.51 19.82 -15.98
C ALA A 395 18.22 19.04 -16.29
N MET A 396 17.93 17.96 -15.54
CA MET A 396 16.70 17.18 -15.68
C MET A 396 15.53 17.77 -14.87
N TRP A 397 15.79 18.72 -13.98
CA TRP A 397 14.75 19.31 -13.12
C TRP A 397 13.60 19.95 -13.90
N PRO A 398 13.83 20.74 -14.98
CA PRO A 398 12.73 21.27 -15.80
C PRO A 398 11.90 20.18 -16.47
N LEU A 399 12.54 19.08 -16.90
CA LEU A 399 11.85 17.94 -17.47
C LEU A 399 10.98 17.27 -16.40
N VAL A 400 11.55 16.95 -15.23
CA VAL A 400 10.82 16.31 -14.12
C VAL A 400 9.61 17.16 -13.70
N ASN A 401 9.77 18.47 -13.59
CA ASN A 401 8.65 19.35 -13.23
C ASN A 401 7.56 19.41 -14.30
N SER A 402 7.94 19.45 -15.59
CA SER A 402 6.96 19.34 -16.67
C SER A 402 6.19 18.01 -16.59
N TYR A 403 6.85 16.91 -16.20
CA TYR A 403 6.19 15.61 -16.03
C TYR A 403 5.26 15.57 -14.83
N LEU A 404 5.65 16.19 -13.71
CA LEU A 404 4.80 16.28 -12.53
C LEU A 404 3.53 17.10 -12.82
N ALA A 405 3.66 18.20 -13.58
CA ALA A 405 2.52 19.00 -14.02
C ALA A 405 1.59 18.19 -14.95
N ASP A 406 2.14 17.53 -15.97
CA ASP A 406 1.37 16.67 -16.89
C ASP A 406 0.66 15.53 -16.15
N LYS A 407 1.32 14.92 -15.16
CA LYS A 407 0.75 13.89 -14.30
C LYS A 407 -0.44 14.43 -13.51
N GLN A 408 -0.28 15.57 -12.84
CA GLN A 408 -1.35 16.17 -12.03
C GLN A 408 -2.59 16.47 -12.88
N GLU A 409 -2.38 16.98 -14.09
CA GLU A 409 -3.47 17.20 -15.04
C GLU A 409 -4.12 15.87 -15.46
N THR A 410 -3.30 14.86 -15.79
CA THR A 410 -3.79 13.52 -16.16
C THR A 410 -4.63 12.89 -15.06
N GLU A 411 -4.17 12.94 -13.80
CA GLU A 411 -4.91 12.46 -12.62
C GLU A 411 -6.23 13.22 -12.42
N THR A 412 -6.24 14.53 -12.68
CA THR A 412 -7.45 15.36 -12.60
C THR A 412 -8.47 14.94 -13.65
N GLN A 413 -8.02 14.75 -14.90
CA GLN A 413 -8.89 14.30 -15.98
C GLN A 413 -9.41 12.87 -15.75
N MET A 414 -8.57 11.95 -15.26
CA MET A 414 -9.01 10.60 -14.88
C MET A 414 -10.08 10.64 -13.79
N GLN A 415 -9.90 11.50 -12.79
CA GLN A 415 -10.87 11.65 -11.70
C GLN A 415 -12.20 12.24 -12.20
N ASN A 416 -12.16 13.21 -13.11
CA ASN A 416 -13.35 13.77 -13.75
C ASN A 416 -14.11 12.69 -14.52
N ALA A 417 -13.38 11.94 -15.36
CA ALA A 417 -13.95 10.85 -16.15
C ALA A 417 -14.58 9.75 -15.26
N ILE A 418 -13.91 9.34 -14.19
CA ILE A 418 -14.44 8.40 -13.20
C ILE A 418 -15.72 8.95 -12.55
N THR A 419 -15.74 10.24 -12.21
CA THR A 419 -16.89 10.87 -11.53
C THR A 419 -18.10 10.87 -12.46
N LYS A 420 -17.91 11.23 -13.73
CA LYS A 420 -18.97 11.16 -14.75
C LYS A 420 -19.40 9.73 -15.04
N LEU A 421 -18.49 8.76 -15.04
CA LEU A 421 -18.82 7.34 -15.22
C LEU A 421 -19.80 6.86 -14.13
N ILE A 422 -19.53 7.25 -12.88
CA ILE A 422 -20.40 6.96 -11.75
C ILE A 422 -21.76 7.65 -11.91
N GLN A 423 -21.77 8.94 -12.27
CA GLN A 423 -23.02 9.68 -12.51
C GLN A 423 -23.89 8.99 -13.56
N VAL A 424 -23.31 8.65 -14.71
CA VAL A 424 -23.97 7.90 -15.79
C VAL A 424 -24.51 6.57 -15.27
N ARG A 425 -23.74 5.85 -14.45
CA ARG A 425 -24.16 4.56 -13.88
C ARG A 425 -25.30 4.67 -12.86
N THR A 426 -25.32 5.74 -12.08
CA THR A 426 -26.31 5.94 -11.00
C THR A 426 -27.61 6.57 -11.46
N THR A 427 -27.63 7.17 -12.65
CA THR A 427 -28.81 7.87 -13.18
C THR A 427 -29.76 6.87 -13.83
N LYS A 428 -31.06 6.96 -13.51
CA LYS A 428 -32.09 6.07 -14.08
C LYS A 428 -32.27 6.27 -15.59
N ASP A 429 -32.15 7.51 -16.05
CA ASP A 429 -32.24 7.89 -17.46
C ASP A 429 -30.91 8.49 -17.93
N VAL A 430 -30.07 7.68 -18.58
CA VAL A 430 -28.80 8.12 -19.14
C VAL A 430 -29.07 8.92 -20.42
N THR A 431 -28.78 10.21 -20.40
CA THR A 431 -28.90 11.05 -21.60
C THR A 431 -27.73 10.83 -22.57
N PRO A 432 -27.96 10.98 -23.88
CA PRO A 432 -26.87 10.99 -24.87
C PRO A 432 -25.80 12.04 -24.57
N GLU A 433 -26.19 13.19 -24.03
CA GLU A 433 -25.29 14.28 -23.64
C GLU A 433 -24.37 13.86 -22.49
N ALA A 434 -24.91 13.26 -21.42
CA ALA A 434 -24.11 12.77 -20.29
C ALA A 434 -23.11 11.67 -20.72
N THR A 435 -23.53 10.84 -21.67
CA THR A 435 -22.69 9.81 -22.26
C THR A 435 -21.56 10.42 -23.10
N ARG A 436 -21.86 11.42 -23.91
CA ARG A 436 -20.87 12.15 -24.71
C ARG A 436 -19.86 12.88 -23.81
N ASP A 437 -20.34 13.55 -22.77
CA ASP A 437 -19.49 14.26 -21.81
C ASP A 437 -18.53 13.33 -21.06
N LEU A 438 -18.96 12.10 -20.77
CA LEU A 438 -18.11 11.04 -20.22
C LEU A 438 -17.05 10.60 -21.25
N ILE A 439 -17.46 10.33 -22.49
CA ILE A 439 -16.54 9.91 -23.55
C ILE A 439 -15.48 10.99 -23.78
N ASP A 440 -15.86 12.27 -23.84
CA ASP A 440 -14.94 13.38 -24.07
C ASP A 440 -13.90 13.48 -22.95
N ASP A 441 -14.30 13.34 -21.68
CA ASP A 441 -13.37 13.34 -20.55
C ASP A 441 -12.46 12.10 -20.53
N LEU A 442 -13.00 10.92 -20.87
CA LEU A 442 -12.21 9.70 -21.03
C LEU A 442 -11.17 9.86 -22.14
N PHE A 443 -11.58 10.41 -23.28
CA PHE A 443 -10.69 10.69 -24.40
C PHE A 443 -9.59 11.65 -23.99
N ARG A 444 -9.91 12.71 -23.24
CA ARG A 444 -8.93 13.66 -22.73
C ARG A 444 -7.92 12.97 -21.81
N ALA A 445 -8.40 12.26 -20.78
CA ALA A 445 -7.55 11.55 -19.82
C ALA A 445 -6.63 10.52 -20.49
N LEU A 446 -7.19 9.70 -21.39
CA LEU A 446 -6.45 8.64 -22.08
C LEU A 446 -5.47 9.17 -23.12
N SER A 447 -5.82 10.24 -23.84
CA SER A 447 -4.93 10.88 -24.82
C SER A 447 -3.74 11.55 -24.13
N MET A 448 -3.98 12.19 -22.97
CA MET A 448 -2.92 12.74 -22.14
C MET A 448 -1.97 11.66 -21.63
N GLU A 449 -2.49 10.54 -21.16
CA GLU A 449 -1.62 9.43 -20.74
C GLU A 449 -0.82 8.85 -21.92
N LEU A 450 -1.42 8.73 -23.12
CA LEU A 450 -0.66 8.29 -24.31
C LEU A 450 0.49 9.25 -24.66
N HIS A 451 0.23 10.56 -24.58
CA HIS A 451 1.25 11.60 -24.75
C HIS A 451 2.35 11.48 -23.69
N PHE A 452 1.96 11.30 -22.43
CA PHE A 452 2.86 11.11 -21.30
C PHE A 452 3.75 9.87 -21.48
N LEU A 453 3.19 8.72 -21.86
CA LEU A 453 3.96 7.51 -22.20
C LEU A 453 4.85 7.69 -23.45
N GLY A 454 4.57 8.70 -24.28
CA GLY A 454 5.44 9.15 -25.36
C GLY A 454 6.66 9.88 -24.80
N LYS A 455 6.42 10.87 -23.94
CA LYS A 455 7.47 11.62 -23.24
C LYS A 455 8.37 10.68 -22.44
N GLN A 456 7.81 9.78 -21.62
CA GLN A 456 8.57 8.86 -20.74
C GLN A 456 9.67 8.06 -21.42
N LYS A 457 9.53 7.79 -22.72
CA LYS A 457 10.59 7.15 -23.50
C LYS A 457 11.90 7.93 -23.42
N GLN A 458 11.85 9.26 -23.38
CA GLN A 458 13.03 10.12 -23.24
C GLN A 458 13.71 9.94 -21.88
N ILE A 459 12.92 9.81 -20.80
CA ILE A 459 13.44 9.50 -19.46
C ILE A 459 14.14 8.15 -19.44
N TYR A 460 13.50 7.10 -19.97
CA TYR A 460 14.10 5.78 -19.96
C TYR A 460 15.34 5.71 -20.86
N ASN A 461 15.34 6.39 -22.00
CA ASN A 461 16.54 6.55 -22.84
C ASN A 461 17.70 7.21 -22.09
N PHE A 462 17.42 8.28 -21.34
CA PHE A 462 18.42 8.93 -20.51
C PHE A 462 18.97 7.97 -19.45
N LEU A 463 18.09 7.25 -18.74
CA LEU A 463 18.50 6.26 -17.74
C LEU A 463 19.36 5.16 -18.36
N TYR A 464 19.00 4.60 -19.53
CA TYR A 464 19.85 3.62 -20.21
C TYR A 464 21.26 4.15 -20.50
N SER A 465 21.38 5.42 -20.91
CA SER A 465 22.69 6.01 -21.21
C SER A 465 23.52 6.41 -19.99
N THR A 466 22.90 6.53 -18.82
CA THR A 466 23.54 7.12 -17.62
C THR A 466 23.58 6.19 -16.41
N THR A 467 23.01 4.99 -16.53
CA THR A 467 22.95 4.02 -15.44
C THR A 467 23.55 2.69 -15.83
N GLN A 468 24.39 2.16 -14.94
CA GLN A 468 24.96 0.81 -15.08
C GLN A 468 23.91 -0.24 -14.71
N PHE A 469 24.17 -1.51 -15.06
CA PHE A 469 23.25 -2.61 -14.79
C PHE A 469 22.80 -2.68 -13.32
N GLU A 470 23.73 -2.51 -12.38
CA GLU A 470 23.48 -2.58 -10.94
C GLU A 470 22.54 -1.47 -10.48
N GLU A 471 22.72 -0.25 -11.00
CA GLU A 471 21.83 0.88 -10.72
C GLU A 471 20.43 0.63 -11.32
N GLN A 472 20.36 0.10 -12.53
CA GLN A 472 19.09 -0.29 -13.16
C GLN A 472 18.36 -1.38 -12.37
N ALA A 473 19.11 -2.37 -11.86
CA ALA A 473 18.57 -3.42 -11.01
C ALA A 473 18.07 -2.86 -9.68
N TYR A 474 18.81 -1.93 -9.07
CA TYR A 474 18.39 -1.21 -7.87
C TYR A 474 17.07 -0.47 -8.08
N ILE A 475 16.92 0.28 -9.18
CA ILE A 475 15.67 0.99 -9.52
C ILE A 475 14.48 0.03 -9.55
N ILE A 476 14.64 -1.15 -10.15
CA ILE A 476 13.56 -2.13 -10.26
C ILE A 476 13.20 -2.69 -8.89
N ARG A 477 14.20 -2.99 -8.04
CA ARG A 477 13.96 -3.45 -6.67
C ARG A 477 13.22 -2.41 -5.85
N GLU A 478 13.68 -1.16 -5.86
CA GLU A 478 13.02 -0.06 -5.16
C GLU A 478 11.57 0.13 -5.64
N ILE A 479 11.33 0.04 -6.95
CA ILE A 479 9.97 0.10 -7.49
C ILE A 479 9.10 -1.03 -6.95
N LEU A 480 9.62 -2.26 -6.86
CA LEU A 480 8.88 -3.41 -6.32
C LEU A 480 8.66 -3.28 -4.81
N ASP A 481 9.64 -2.74 -4.07
CA ASP A 481 9.55 -2.54 -2.63
C ASP A 481 8.55 -1.43 -2.27
N GLU A 482 8.48 -0.38 -3.08
CA GLU A 482 7.48 0.70 -3.00
C GLU A 482 6.10 0.27 -3.56
N SER A 483 6.01 -0.90 -4.19
CA SER A 483 4.76 -1.39 -4.75
C SER A 483 3.81 -1.94 -3.67
N PRO A 484 2.49 -1.71 -3.80
CA PRO A 484 1.54 -2.47 -3.00
C PRO A 484 1.59 -3.95 -3.40
N ILE A 485 1.35 -4.87 -2.46
CA ILE A 485 1.34 -6.33 -2.74
C ILE A 485 0.43 -6.67 -3.92
N SER A 486 -0.73 -6.01 -4.04
CA SER A 486 -1.66 -6.21 -5.16
C SER A 486 -1.06 -5.89 -6.53
N TYR A 487 -0.04 -5.03 -6.58
CA TYR A 487 0.71 -4.83 -7.80
C TYR A 487 1.43 -6.12 -8.20
N VAL A 488 2.08 -6.80 -7.26
CA VAL A 488 2.79 -8.06 -7.49
C VAL A 488 1.82 -9.22 -7.74
N ASP A 489 0.73 -9.31 -6.98
CA ASP A 489 -0.20 -10.43 -7.03
C ASP A 489 -1.21 -10.37 -8.18
N THR A 490 -1.61 -9.16 -8.58
CA THR A 490 -2.72 -8.95 -9.52
C THR A 490 -2.27 -8.19 -10.76
N MET A 491 -1.61 -7.04 -10.59
CA MET A 491 -1.28 -6.18 -11.72
C MET A 491 -0.15 -6.75 -12.58
N LEU A 492 0.95 -7.23 -11.99
CA LEU A 492 2.05 -7.83 -12.74
C LEU A 492 1.60 -9.05 -13.55
N PRO A 493 0.86 -10.02 -12.99
CA PRO A 493 0.27 -11.11 -13.78
C PRO A 493 -0.66 -10.61 -14.88
N TRP A 494 -1.49 -9.59 -14.60
CA TRP A 494 -2.35 -9.00 -15.62
C TRP A 494 -1.52 -8.41 -16.77
N VAL A 495 -0.49 -7.63 -16.48
CA VAL A 495 0.41 -7.03 -17.48
C VAL A 495 1.12 -8.10 -18.30
N VAL A 496 1.71 -9.10 -17.64
CA VAL A 496 2.42 -10.20 -18.30
C VAL A 496 1.47 -10.99 -19.22
N ARG A 497 0.22 -11.21 -18.81
CA ARG A 497 -0.80 -11.85 -19.64
C ARG A 497 -1.08 -11.09 -20.94
N GLN A 498 -0.93 -9.75 -20.95
CA GLN A 498 -1.12 -8.95 -22.16
C GLN A 498 0.08 -8.98 -23.11
N MET A 499 1.21 -9.55 -22.68
CA MET A 499 2.41 -9.66 -23.50
C MET A 499 2.36 -10.91 -24.39
N LYS A 500 2.98 -10.82 -25.57
CA LYS A 500 3.27 -12.02 -26.39
C LYS A 500 4.28 -12.91 -25.68
N SER A 501 4.25 -14.22 -25.95
CA SER A 501 5.08 -15.22 -25.26
C SER A 501 6.57 -14.87 -25.25
N GLU A 502 7.13 -14.35 -26.34
CA GLU A 502 8.54 -13.94 -26.38
C GLU A 502 8.83 -12.81 -25.39
N LYS A 503 7.90 -11.85 -25.26
CA LYS A 503 8.04 -10.73 -24.31
C LYS A 503 7.81 -11.15 -22.87
N GLN A 504 6.98 -12.17 -22.62
CA GLN A 504 6.84 -12.77 -21.30
C GLN A 504 8.15 -13.41 -20.84
N VAL A 505 8.85 -14.14 -21.73
CA VAL A 505 10.17 -14.71 -21.42
C VAL A 505 11.15 -13.61 -21.03
N ILE A 506 11.24 -12.55 -21.83
CA ILE A 506 12.12 -11.42 -21.58
C ILE A 506 11.83 -10.80 -20.21
N PHE A 507 10.55 -10.52 -19.93
CA PHE A 507 10.14 -9.95 -18.66
C PHE A 507 10.60 -10.81 -17.48
N VAL A 508 10.35 -12.12 -17.52
CA VAL A 508 10.72 -13.05 -16.45
C VAL A 508 12.24 -13.19 -16.31
N MET A 509 12.98 -13.26 -17.41
CA MET A 509 14.44 -13.37 -17.36
C MET A 509 15.11 -12.10 -16.83
N CYS A 510 14.61 -10.91 -17.21
CA CYS A 510 15.08 -9.66 -16.63
C CYS A 510 14.81 -9.62 -15.12
N MET A 511 13.60 -10.01 -14.68
CA MET A 511 13.27 -10.10 -13.25
C MET A 511 14.18 -11.07 -12.50
N LYS A 512 14.50 -12.23 -13.10
CA LYS A 512 15.45 -13.20 -12.53
C LYS A 512 16.87 -12.63 -12.40
N GLY A 513 17.29 -11.82 -13.37
CA GLY A 513 18.62 -11.21 -13.38
C GLY A 513 18.79 -10.09 -12.35
N VAL A 514 17.70 -9.40 -12.00
CA VAL A 514 17.78 -8.26 -11.05
C VAL A 514 17.35 -8.60 -9.64
N LEU A 515 16.54 -9.62 -9.40
CA LEU A 515 16.06 -9.93 -8.05
C LEU A 515 16.92 -10.98 -7.36
N ILE A 516 17.04 -10.87 -6.03
CA ILE A 516 17.56 -11.98 -5.22
C ILE A 516 16.60 -13.17 -5.30
N GLU A 517 17.11 -14.38 -5.09
CA GLU A 517 16.38 -15.62 -5.37
C GLU A 517 15.02 -15.70 -4.66
N ASP A 518 14.96 -15.43 -3.36
CA ASP A 518 13.70 -15.46 -2.59
C ASP A 518 12.66 -14.47 -3.11
N LEU A 519 13.11 -13.25 -3.44
CA LEU A 519 12.23 -12.19 -3.94
C LEU A 519 11.73 -12.52 -5.35
N PHE A 520 12.61 -13.09 -6.19
CA PHE A 520 12.24 -13.58 -7.51
C PHE A 520 11.13 -14.62 -7.43
N TRP A 521 11.25 -15.61 -6.54
CA TRP A 521 10.24 -16.66 -6.40
C TRP A 521 8.90 -16.14 -5.86
N LYS A 522 8.94 -15.16 -4.95
CA LYS A 522 7.73 -14.46 -4.49
C LYS A 522 7.01 -13.75 -5.63
N VAL A 523 7.74 -13.01 -6.48
CA VAL A 523 7.16 -12.31 -7.63
C VAL A 523 6.72 -13.28 -8.74
N LEU A 524 7.48 -14.35 -8.95
CA LEU A 524 7.19 -15.34 -9.98
C LEU A 524 5.95 -16.18 -9.64
N GLY A 525 5.67 -16.43 -8.35
CA GLY A 525 4.52 -17.24 -7.91
C GLY A 525 3.19 -16.84 -8.57
N PRO A 526 2.76 -15.57 -8.43
CA PRO A 526 1.57 -15.05 -9.12
C PRO A 526 1.72 -15.05 -10.65
N ILE A 527 2.86 -14.63 -11.19
CA ILE A 527 3.09 -14.52 -12.65
C ILE A 527 3.01 -15.88 -13.33
N ARG A 528 3.49 -16.95 -12.68
CA ARG A 528 3.48 -18.31 -13.22
C ARG A 528 2.07 -18.79 -13.62
N LYS A 529 1.02 -18.27 -12.96
CA LYS A 529 -0.38 -18.59 -13.26
C LYS A 529 -0.84 -18.09 -14.64
N VAL A 530 -0.11 -17.16 -15.25
CA VAL A 530 -0.44 -16.58 -16.56
C VAL A 530 0.57 -16.93 -17.65
N LEU A 531 1.64 -17.66 -17.31
CA LEU A 531 2.64 -18.08 -18.28
C LEU A 531 2.22 -19.39 -18.98
N PRO A 532 2.63 -19.59 -20.24
CA PRO A 532 2.48 -20.89 -20.90
C PRO A 532 3.21 -22.00 -20.13
N VAL A 533 2.59 -23.19 -20.06
CA VAL A 533 3.15 -24.35 -19.36
C VAL A 533 4.55 -24.72 -19.88
N SER A 534 4.78 -24.59 -21.19
CA SER A 534 6.09 -24.81 -21.81
C SER A 534 7.17 -23.88 -21.24
N LEU A 535 6.85 -22.60 -21.04
CA LEU A 535 7.76 -21.62 -20.47
C LEU A 535 8.06 -21.90 -18.99
N CYS A 536 7.05 -22.29 -18.22
CA CYS A 536 7.24 -22.68 -16.82
C CYS A 536 8.20 -23.87 -16.70
N LYS A 537 8.09 -24.87 -17.58
CA LYS A 537 8.99 -26.03 -17.60
C LYS A 537 10.43 -25.61 -17.84
N THR A 538 10.66 -24.76 -18.85
CA THR A 538 11.99 -24.23 -19.17
C THR A 538 12.62 -23.48 -17.98
N LEU A 539 11.85 -22.60 -17.33
CA LEU A 539 12.31 -21.82 -16.17
C LEU A 539 12.73 -22.71 -14.99
N LEU A 540 12.02 -23.82 -14.75
CA LEU A 540 12.33 -24.78 -13.69
C LEU A 540 13.53 -25.67 -14.02
N THR A 541 13.64 -26.13 -15.26
CA THR A 541 14.79 -26.95 -15.70
C THR A 541 16.12 -26.20 -15.68
N VAL A 542 16.11 -24.88 -15.91
CA VAL A 542 17.31 -24.05 -15.81
C VAL A 542 17.79 -23.90 -14.36
N ASN A 543 16.90 -23.96 -13.37
CA ASN A 543 17.31 -23.92 -11.95
C ASN A 543 17.87 -25.26 -11.46
N ALA A 544 17.27 -26.38 -11.89
CA ALA A 544 17.75 -27.73 -11.53
C ALA A 544 19.19 -28.02 -11.98
N ARG A 545 19.67 -27.36 -13.04
CA ARG A 545 21.05 -27.47 -13.53
C ARG A 545 22.06 -26.57 -12.82
N LYS A 546 21.64 -25.63 -11.98
CA LYS A 546 22.53 -24.77 -11.17
C LYS A 546 22.67 -25.26 -9.73
N SER A 547 21.80 -26.17 -9.29
CA SER A 547 21.80 -26.80 -7.97
C SER A 547 22.46 -28.20 -7.95
N LEU A 548 22.97 -28.64 -9.10
CA LEU A 548 23.86 -29.79 -9.32
C LEU A 548 25.21 -29.23 -9.74
#